data_AF-A0A952LJZ7-F1
#
_entry.id   AF-A0A952LJZ7-F1
#
_cell.length_a   1.000
_cell.length_b   1.000
_cell.length_c   1.000
_cell.angle_alpha   90.00
_cell.angle_beta   90.00
_cell.angle_gamma   90.00
#
_symmetry.space_group_name_H-M   'P 1'
#
loop_
_entity.id
_entity.type
_entity.pdbx_description
1 polymer ?
#
loop_
_entity_poly.entity_id
_entity_poly.type
_entity_poly.pdbx_seq_one_letter_code
_entity_poly.pdbx_strand_id
1 'polypeptide(L)'
;MQKEKVITLKHIYVAPDRYIGLKFYPDKVLQAMVKELPDPKWHPKSSCVIIKNNRENLNKIFQKFIGVAWVDTKQFFKKKAPDNNIPKAAQPVFGNGNSSKKTQPRTYSITKACPEIYIDKLKTLNYSYQTIKTYSSMFIDFINYYPAIKPESVTK
;
A
#
# COMPACT_ATOMS: atom_id res chain seq x y z
N MET A 1 27.75 17.74 1.46
CA MET A 1 26.67 16.73 1.68
C MET A 1 25.37 17.45 1.92
N GLN A 2 24.47 17.53 0.94
CA GLN A 2 23.13 18.08 1.18
C GLN A 2 22.33 17.02 1.94
N LYS A 3 21.86 17.38 3.13
CA LYS A 3 21.02 16.52 3.96
C LYS A 3 19.67 16.38 3.26
N GLU A 4 19.20 15.16 3.04
CA GLU A 4 17.89 14.93 2.44
C GLU A 4 16.81 15.62 3.27
N LYS A 5 15.90 16.32 2.60
CA LYS A 5 14.78 17.00 3.25
C LYS A 5 13.75 15.94 3.62
N VAL A 6 13.58 15.69 4.91
CA VAL A 6 12.64 14.68 5.43
C VAL A 6 11.58 15.35 6.29
N ILE A 7 10.31 14.98 6.05
CA ILE A 7 9.15 15.42 6.81
C ILE A 7 8.52 14.20 7.48
N THR A 8 8.50 14.17 8.81
CA THR A 8 7.87 13.09 9.57
C THR A 8 6.41 13.43 9.88
N LEU A 9 5.50 12.55 9.46
CA LEU A 9 4.07 12.66 9.81
C LEU A 9 3.79 12.02 11.18
N LYS A 10 3.02 12.73 12.00
CA LYS A 10 2.55 12.26 13.31
C LYS A 10 1.05 12.46 13.46
N HIS A 11 0.40 11.56 14.20
CA HIS A 11 -0.97 11.81 14.66
C HIS A 11 -0.94 12.71 15.88
N ILE A 12 -1.68 13.81 15.84
CA ILE A 12 -1.85 14.72 16.96
C ILE A 12 -3.33 14.75 17.31
N TYR A 13 -3.62 14.61 18.60
CA TYR A 13 -4.97 14.65 19.14
C TYR A 13 -5.10 15.93 19.95
N VAL A 14 -5.98 16.82 19.51
CA VAL A 14 -6.38 18.02 20.24
C VAL A 14 -7.89 17.94 20.36
N ALA A 15 -8.37 17.47 21.52
CA ALA A 15 -9.78 17.17 21.73
C ALA A 15 -10.64 18.38 21.32
N PRO A 16 -11.71 18.17 20.52
CA PRO A 16 -12.28 16.88 20.09
C PRO A 16 -11.71 16.29 18.78
N ASP A 17 -10.83 17.01 18.08
CA ASP A 17 -10.43 16.70 16.70
C ASP A 17 -9.08 15.97 16.59
N ARG A 18 -8.90 15.29 15.44
CA ARG A 18 -7.64 14.64 15.05
C ARG A 18 -6.92 15.50 14.02
N TYR A 19 -5.62 15.62 14.19
CA TYR A 19 -4.73 16.42 13.34
C TYR A 19 -3.55 15.59 12.84
N ILE A 20 -3.03 15.99 11.67
CA ILE A 20 -1.80 15.50 11.08
C ILE A 20 -0.72 16.52 11.42
N GLY A 21 0.28 16.09 12.18
CA GLY A 21 1.46 16.87 12.51
C GLY A 21 2.58 16.64 11.49
N LEU A 22 3.08 17.73 10.91
CA LEU A 22 4.21 17.80 9.99
C LEU A 22 5.45 18.26 10.75
N LYS A 23 6.30 17.31 11.16
CA LYS A 23 7.58 17.62 11.83
C LYS A 23 8.72 17.59 10.81
N PHE A 24 9.45 18.68 10.69
CA PHE A 24 10.61 18.79 9.78
C PHE A 24 11.67 19.69 10.40
N TYR A 25 12.90 19.59 9.91
CA TYR A 25 13.98 20.50 10.30
C TYR A 25 13.77 21.87 9.62
N PRO A 26 14.04 23.01 10.30
CA PRO A 26 13.81 24.33 9.73
C PRO A 26 14.45 24.50 8.34
N ASP A 27 13.61 24.67 7.32
CA ASP A 27 14.01 24.86 5.92
C ASP A 27 13.02 25.85 5.30
N LYS A 28 13.55 26.89 4.65
CA LYS A 28 12.75 27.97 4.06
C LYS A 28 11.79 27.47 2.98
N VAL A 29 12.20 26.47 2.19
CA VAL A 29 11.41 25.88 1.11
C VAL A 29 10.27 25.05 1.72
N LEU A 30 10.57 24.22 2.71
CA LEU A 30 9.54 23.43 3.40
C LEU A 30 8.52 24.34 4.08
N GLN A 31 8.98 25.41 4.72
CA GLN A 31 8.10 26.37 5.39
C GLN A 31 7.20 27.13 4.40
N ALA A 32 7.71 27.48 3.22
CA ALA A 32 6.89 28.08 2.15
C ALA A 32 5.81 27.10 1.67
N MET A 33 6.17 25.84 1.40
CA MET A 33 5.22 24.82 0.96
C MET A 33 4.14 24.52 2.00
N VAL A 34 4.50 24.52 3.29
CA VAL A 34 3.53 24.29 4.37
C VAL A 34 2.52 25.44 4.49
N LYS A 35 2.91 26.67 4.18
CA LYS A 35 2.00 27.82 4.19
C LYS A 35 0.92 27.74 3.10
N GLU A 36 1.17 27.02 2.02
CA GLU A 36 0.20 26.81 0.93
C GLU A 36 -0.83 25.70 1.25
N LEU A 37 -0.63 24.93 2.32
CA LEU A 37 -1.57 23.88 2.70
C LEU A 37 -2.85 24.46 3.32
N PRO A 38 -3.96 23.70 3.35
CA PRO A 38 -5.21 24.19 3.95
C PRO A 38 -5.11 24.26 5.48
N ASP A 39 -5.34 25.46 6.04
CA ASP A 39 -5.36 25.79 7.48
C ASP A 39 -4.15 25.26 8.28
N PRO A 40 -2.90 25.66 7.96
CA PRO A 40 -1.72 25.22 8.66
C PRO A 40 -1.58 25.99 9.98
N LYS A 41 -1.70 25.28 11.11
CA LYS A 41 -1.56 25.88 12.45
C LYS A 41 -0.30 25.40 13.13
N TRP A 42 0.41 26.26 13.86
CA TRP A 42 1.56 25.84 14.66
C TRP A 42 1.10 25.22 15.98
N HIS A 43 1.60 24.03 16.32
CA HIS A 43 1.36 23.42 17.63
C HIS A 43 2.62 23.52 18.51
N PRO A 44 2.64 24.38 19.56
CA PRO A 44 3.85 24.63 20.34
C PRO A 44 4.33 23.39 21.10
N LYS A 45 3.40 22.58 21.65
CA LYS A 45 3.71 21.40 22.47
C LYS A 45 4.46 20.31 21.73
N SER A 46 4.21 20.14 20.43
CA SER A 46 4.89 19.15 19.58
C SER A 46 5.92 19.77 18.63
N SER A 47 6.06 21.10 18.68
CA SER A 47 6.92 21.92 17.81
C SER A 47 6.79 21.52 16.34
N CYS A 48 5.56 21.45 15.84
CA CYS A 48 5.29 21.08 14.45
C CYS A 48 4.02 21.74 13.92
N VAL A 49 3.85 21.72 12.60
CA VAL A 49 2.66 22.29 11.95
C VAL A 49 1.55 21.24 11.91
N ILE A 50 0.35 21.60 12.33
CA ILE A 50 -0.83 20.75 12.37
C ILE A 50 -1.83 21.13 11.28
N ILE A 51 -2.46 20.12 10.70
CA ILE A 51 -3.54 20.23 9.72
C ILE A 51 -4.64 19.24 10.11
N LYS A 52 -5.91 19.59 9.88
CA LYS A 52 -7.03 18.68 10.20
C LYS A 52 -6.87 17.33 9.49
N ASN A 53 -7.11 16.24 10.21
CA ASN A 53 -7.00 14.88 9.66
C ASN A 53 -8.20 14.58 8.74
N ASN A 54 -8.00 14.83 7.45
CA ASN A 54 -8.90 14.44 6.36
C ASN A 54 -8.08 13.71 5.29
N ARG A 55 -8.69 12.74 4.60
CA ARG A 55 -8.09 12.04 3.45
C ARG A 55 -7.66 13.02 2.36
N GLU A 56 -8.45 14.07 2.12
CA GLU A 56 -8.10 15.12 1.15
C GLU A 56 -6.84 15.88 1.53
N ASN A 57 -6.73 16.26 2.81
CA ASN A 57 -5.55 16.97 3.32
C ASN A 57 -4.31 16.09 3.26
N LEU A 58 -4.45 14.79 3.57
CA LEU A 58 -3.38 13.81 3.44
C LEU A 58 -2.89 13.71 1.99
N ASN A 59 -3.80 13.61 1.02
CA ASN A 59 -3.44 13.57 -0.40
C ASN A 59 -2.76 14.87 -0.86
N LYS A 60 -3.26 16.02 -0.43
CA LYS A 60 -2.64 17.33 -0.73
C LYS A 60 -1.22 17.42 -0.18
N ILE A 61 -0.98 16.92 1.04
CA ILE A 61 0.37 16.85 1.63
C ILE A 61 1.29 16.03 0.72
N PHE A 62 0.90 14.81 0.34
CA PHE A 62 1.74 13.98 -0.53
C PHE A 62 1.99 14.66 -1.88
N GLN A 63 0.95 15.17 -2.54
CA GLN A 63 1.09 15.86 -3.82
C GLN A 63 2.03 17.06 -3.74
N LYS A 64 1.96 17.84 -2.65
CA LYS A 64 2.78 19.05 -2.50
C LYS A 64 4.26 18.76 -2.27
N PHE A 65 4.59 17.68 -1.55
CA PHE A 65 5.97 17.35 -1.21
C PHE A 65 6.65 16.38 -2.19
N ILE A 66 5.90 15.75 -3.11
CA ILE A 66 6.46 14.94 -4.19
C ILE A 66 7.53 15.74 -4.95
N GLY A 67 8.73 15.15 -5.10
CA GLY A 67 9.84 15.76 -5.81
C GLY A 67 10.66 16.78 -5.03
N VAL A 68 10.19 17.26 -3.85
CA VAL A 68 10.91 18.25 -3.04
C VAL A 68 11.43 17.68 -1.72
N ALA A 69 10.67 16.79 -1.09
CA ALA A 69 11.03 16.22 0.20
C ALA A 69 10.51 14.79 0.37
N TRP A 70 11.25 13.98 1.13
CA TRP A 70 10.80 12.67 1.53
C TRP A 70 9.79 12.77 2.68
N VAL A 71 8.62 12.16 2.53
CA VAL A 71 7.59 12.15 3.57
C VAL A 71 7.66 10.82 4.33
N ASP A 72 8.15 10.86 5.57
CA ASP A 72 8.22 9.70 6.45
C ASP A 72 6.85 9.45 7.12
N THR A 73 6.23 8.34 6.72
CA THR A 73 4.92 7.91 7.20
C THR A 73 5.01 6.75 8.21
N LYS A 74 6.21 6.32 8.62
CA LYS A 74 6.39 5.13 9.48
C LYS A 74 5.65 5.24 10.81
N GLN A 75 5.71 6.42 11.43
CA GLN A 75 5.03 6.69 12.70
C GLN A 75 3.53 6.96 12.52
N PHE A 76 3.13 7.34 11.31
CA PHE A 76 1.75 7.70 10.98
C PHE A 76 0.90 6.47 10.65
N PHE A 77 1.39 5.57 9.81
CA PHE A 77 0.75 4.28 9.54
C PHE A 77 1.35 3.22 10.45
N LYS A 78 0.91 3.18 11.70
CA LYS A 78 1.22 2.04 12.57
C LYS A 78 0.69 0.79 11.88
N LYS A 79 1.58 -0.10 11.42
CA LYS A 79 1.19 -1.47 11.10
C LYS A 79 0.53 -2.02 12.36
N LYS A 80 -0.72 -2.49 12.28
CA LYS A 80 -1.28 -3.26 13.39
C LYS A 80 -0.29 -4.39 13.65
N ALA A 81 0.22 -4.50 14.88
CA ALA A 81 0.98 -5.68 15.24
C ALA A 81 0.10 -6.91 14.91
N PRO A 82 0.69 -8.01 14.43
CA PRO A 82 0.01 -9.31 14.44
C PRO A 82 -0.59 -9.49 15.83
N ASP A 83 -1.91 -9.52 15.94
CA ASP A 83 -2.52 -9.92 17.19
C ASP A 83 -2.13 -11.39 17.40
N ASN A 84 -1.38 -11.68 18.47
CA ASN A 84 -0.95 -13.05 18.77
C ASN A 84 -2.13 -13.95 19.12
N ASN A 85 -3.31 -13.40 19.40
CA ASN A 85 -4.55 -14.14 19.61
C ASN A 85 -5.31 -14.47 18.31
N ILE A 86 -4.83 -13.98 17.16
CA ILE A 86 -5.44 -14.29 15.86
C ILE A 86 -4.50 -15.23 15.11
N PRO A 87 -4.96 -16.44 14.71
CA PRO A 87 -4.13 -17.36 13.94
C PRO A 87 -3.58 -16.64 12.71
N LYS A 88 -2.33 -16.95 12.32
CA LYS A 88 -1.62 -16.32 11.18
C LYS A 88 -2.44 -16.24 9.88
N ALA A 89 -3.45 -17.11 9.73
CA ALA A 89 -4.41 -17.15 8.62
C ALA A 89 -5.50 -16.05 8.66
N ALA A 90 -5.79 -15.47 9.83
CA ALA A 90 -6.83 -14.45 10.05
C ALA A 90 -6.25 -13.05 10.33
N GLN A 91 -4.92 -12.90 10.33
CA GLN A 91 -4.28 -11.59 10.43
C GLN A 91 -4.58 -10.77 9.15
N PRO A 92 -5.11 -9.54 9.28
CA PRO A 92 -5.30 -8.68 8.13
C PRO A 92 -3.92 -8.30 7.56
N VAL A 93 -3.58 -8.87 6.41
CA VAL A 93 -2.41 -8.48 5.64
C VAL A 93 -2.60 -7.02 5.26
N PHE A 94 -1.87 -6.10 5.89
CA PHE A 94 -1.77 -4.71 5.43
C PHE A 94 -0.82 -4.67 4.23
N GLY A 95 -1.34 -5.22 3.14
CA GLY A 95 -0.81 -5.32 1.80
C GLY A 95 -2.01 -5.72 0.93
N ASN A 96 -2.57 -4.72 0.25
CA ASN A 96 -3.90 -4.70 -0.38
C ASN A 96 -5.02 -4.94 0.63
N GLY A 97 -5.68 -3.85 1.02
CA GLY A 97 -6.84 -3.91 1.89
C GLY A 97 -7.79 -5.03 1.50
N ASN A 98 -8.28 -5.72 2.52
CA ASN A 98 -9.55 -6.43 2.51
C ASN A 98 -10.69 -5.43 2.25
N SER A 99 -10.65 -4.69 1.14
CA SER A 99 -11.83 -4.69 0.30
C SER A 99 -12.12 -6.17 0.12
N SER A 100 -13.33 -6.59 0.46
CA SER A 100 -14.02 -7.53 -0.40
C SER A 100 -13.75 -7.04 -1.82
N LYS A 101 -12.65 -7.49 -2.45
CA LYS A 101 -12.56 -7.49 -3.88
C LYS A 101 -13.79 -8.31 -4.19
N LYS A 102 -14.83 -7.63 -4.68
CA LYS A 102 -15.86 -8.25 -5.49
C LYS A 102 -15.02 -8.95 -6.54
N THR A 103 -14.62 -10.20 -6.27
CA THR A 103 -14.07 -11.08 -7.27
C THR A 103 -15.22 -11.12 -8.23
N GLN A 104 -15.08 -10.39 -9.34
CA GLN A 104 -16.05 -10.44 -10.41
C GLN A 104 -16.33 -11.92 -10.61
N PRO A 105 -17.61 -12.35 -10.54
CA PRO A 105 -17.92 -13.75 -10.67
C PRO A 105 -17.25 -14.23 -11.96
N ARG A 106 -16.41 -15.26 -11.85
CA ARG A 106 -15.78 -15.83 -13.04
C ARG A 106 -16.92 -16.27 -13.97
N THR A 107 -16.85 -15.88 -15.24
CA THR A 107 -17.84 -16.29 -16.25
C THR A 107 -17.79 -17.80 -16.50
N TYR A 108 -16.71 -18.47 -16.12
CA TYR A 108 -16.45 -19.89 -16.31
C TYR A 108 -16.29 -20.64 -14.98
N SER A 109 -16.56 -21.95 -14.99
CA SER A 109 -16.36 -22.85 -13.86
C SER A 109 -14.90 -23.33 -13.79
N ILE A 110 -14.37 -23.42 -12.57
CA ILE A 110 -13.03 -23.99 -12.33
C ILE A 110 -13.17 -25.50 -12.26
N THR A 111 -12.72 -26.19 -13.31
CA THR A 111 -12.76 -27.66 -13.41
C THR A 111 -11.36 -28.25 -13.50
N LYS A 112 -10.41 -27.52 -14.12
CA LYS A 112 -9.02 -27.96 -14.30
C LYS A 112 -8.11 -27.31 -13.26
N ALA A 113 -7.29 -28.13 -12.60
CA ALA A 113 -6.24 -27.69 -11.69
C ALA A 113 -4.96 -27.28 -12.45
N CYS A 114 -4.08 -26.53 -11.77
CA CYS A 114 -2.77 -26.19 -12.32
C CYS A 114 -1.91 -27.46 -12.45
N PRO A 115 -1.33 -27.76 -13.63
CA PRO A 115 -0.40 -28.87 -13.79
C PRO A 115 0.85 -28.70 -12.92
N GLU A 116 1.28 -29.78 -12.27
CA GLU A 116 2.45 -29.77 -11.39
C GLU A 116 3.74 -29.44 -12.16
N ILE A 117 3.85 -29.89 -13.41
CA ILE A 117 4.96 -29.60 -14.33
C ILE A 117 5.19 -28.08 -14.48
N TYR A 118 4.11 -27.28 -14.50
CA TYR A 118 4.24 -25.83 -14.60
C TYR A 118 4.81 -25.23 -13.31
N ILE A 119 4.38 -25.73 -12.16
CA ILE A 119 4.87 -25.27 -10.86
C ILE A 119 6.36 -25.60 -10.71
N ASP A 120 6.77 -26.81 -11.07
CA ASP A 120 8.18 -27.21 -10.99
C ASP A 120 9.05 -26.42 -11.96
N LYS A 121 8.56 -26.12 -13.16
CA LYS A 121 9.24 -25.20 -14.08
C LYS A 121 9.48 -23.82 -13.44
N LEU A 122 8.49 -23.28 -12.73
CA LEU A 122 8.66 -21.99 -12.03
C LEU A 122 9.67 -22.09 -10.87
N LYS A 123 9.71 -23.21 -10.14
CA LYS A 123 10.73 -23.43 -9.11
C LYS A 123 12.14 -23.54 -9.70
N THR A 124 12.30 -24.28 -10.81
CA THR A 124 13.59 -24.39 -11.51
C THR A 124 14.11 -23.04 -11.99
N LEU A 125 13.20 -22.13 -12.36
CA LEU A 125 13.52 -20.75 -12.73
C LEU A 125 13.76 -19.82 -11.52
N ASN A 126 13.82 -20.37 -10.30
CA ASN A 126 14.06 -19.63 -9.04
C ASN A 126 13.07 -18.49 -8.79
N TYR A 127 11.82 -18.64 -9.22
CA TYR A 127 10.78 -17.67 -8.88
C TYR A 127 10.47 -17.67 -7.38
N SER A 128 10.21 -16.49 -6.82
CA SER A 128 9.77 -16.37 -5.43
C SER A 128 8.44 -17.10 -5.20
N TYR A 129 8.21 -17.58 -3.97
CA TYR A 129 6.95 -18.24 -3.59
C TYR A 129 5.71 -17.41 -3.95
N GLN A 130 5.76 -16.09 -3.73
CA GLN A 130 4.64 -15.21 -4.03
C GLN A 130 4.39 -15.08 -5.54
N THR A 131 5.45 -15.10 -6.35
CA THR A 131 5.35 -15.10 -7.81
C THR A 131 4.73 -16.41 -8.31
N ILE A 132 5.20 -17.55 -7.80
CA ILE A 132 4.66 -18.87 -8.14
C ILE A 132 3.16 -18.92 -7.86
N LYS A 133 2.74 -18.51 -6.65
CA LYS A 133 1.33 -18.47 -6.26
C LYS A 133 0.47 -17.63 -7.23
N THR A 134 0.94 -16.43 -7.58
CA THR A 134 0.23 -15.55 -8.51
C THR A 134 0.15 -16.17 -9.91
N TYR A 135 1.25 -16.72 -10.42
CA TYR A 135 1.32 -17.29 -11.76
C TYR A 135 0.49 -18.57 -11.89
N SER A 136 0.48 -19.43 -10.87
CA SER A 136 -0.41 -20.61 -10.83
C SER A 136 -1.88 -20.21 -10.88
N SER A 137 -2.28 -19.16 -10.14
CA SER A 137 -3.66 -18.66 -10.19
C SER A 137 -4.05 -18.16 -11.58
N MET A 138 -3.18 -17.37 -12.23
CA MET A 138 -3.42 -16.87 -13.58
C MET A 138 -3.49 -18.01 -14.61
N PHE A 139 -2.65 -19.03 -14.44
CA PHE A 139 -2.68 -20.20 -15.31
C PHE A 139 -4.00 -20.96 -15.15
N ILE A 140 -4.47 -21.21 -13.91
CA ILE A 140 -5.78 -21.81 -13.65
C ILE A 140 -6.91 -21.03 -14.33
N ASP A 141 -6.86 -19.70 -14.28
CA ASP A 141 -7.85 -18.88 -14.94
C ASP A 141 -7.82 -19.06 -16.48
N PHE A 142 -6.63 -19.16 -17.07
CA PHE A 142 -6.44 -19.38 -18.51
C PHE A 142 -6.97 -20.75 -18.99
N ILE A 143 -6.60 -21.86 -18.34
CA ILE A 143 -7.03 -23.21 -18.74
C ILE A 143 -8.54 -23.43 -18.55
N ASN A 144 -9.16 -22.74 -17.60
CA ASN A 144 -10.61 -22.85 -17.37
C ASN A 144 -11.41 -21.89 -18.26
N TYR A 145 -10.82 -20.81 -18.75
CA TYR A 145 -11.44 -19.95 -19.77
C TYR A 145 -11.53 -20.65 -21.13
N TYR A 146 -10.54 -21.48 -21.49
CA TYR A 146 -10.53 -22.29 -22.72
C TYR A 146 -10.68 -23.80 -22.43
N PRO A 147 -11.87 -24.29 -22.03
CA PRO A 147 -12.03 -25.69 -21.64
C PRO A 147 -11.87 -26.66 -22.82
N ALA A 148 -12.24 -26.26 -24.04
CA ALA A 148 -12.28 -27.11 -25.24
C ALA A 148 -10.97 -27.12 -26.05
N ILE A 149 -10.02 -26.21 -25.76
CA ILE A 149 -8.81 -26.04 -26.55
C ILE A 149 -7.61 -26.49 -25.71
N LYS A 150 -6.70 -27.28 -26.31
CA LYS A 150 -5.43 -27.60 -25.64
C LYS A 150 -4.60 -26.32 -25.52
N PRO A 151 -3.89 -26.09 -24.40
CA PRO A 151 -3.14 -24.84 -24.19
C PRO A 151 -2.11 -24.59 -25.30
N GLU A 152 -1.57 -25.65 -25.89
CA GLU A 152 -0.62 -25.59 -27.02
C GLU A 152 -1.22 -24.98 -28.29
N SER A 153 -2.51 -25.20 -28.57
CA SER A 153 -3.17 -24.68 -29.79
C SER A 153 -3.70 -23.25 -29.66
N VAL A 154 -3.64 -22.66 -28.45
CA VAL A 154 -4.03 -21.25 -28.22
C VAL A 154 -2.87 -20.29 -28.55
N THR A 155 -1.63 -20.78 -28.48
CA THR A 155 -0.44 -19.98 -28.75
C THR A 155 -0.07 -20.17 -30.23
N LYS A 156 -0.30 -19.15 -31.05
CA LYS A 156 0.15 -19.12 -32.45
C LYS A 156 1.67 -19.03 -32.54
#